data_AF-A0AAW2PY56-F1
#
_entry.id   AF-A0AAW2PY56-F1
#
_cell.length_a   1.000
_cell.length_b   1.000
_cell.length_c   1.000
_cell.angle_alpha   90.00
_cell.angle_beta   90.00
_cell.angle_gamma   90.00
#
_symmetry.space_group_name_H-M   'P 1'
#
loop_
_entity.id
_entity.type
_entity.pdbx_description
1 polymer ?
#
loop_
_entity_poly.entity_id
_entity_poly.type
_entity_poly.pdbx_seq_one_letter_code
_entity_poly.pdbx_strand_id
1 'polypeptide(L)'
;MNLASLRDLHEGINNLIQMPSVQQAISQGQGETWVNELLEESLRLVDLCGFSRDVVCSTMESIQDLESSIRRNRGEKATGEDINTYVASRKKINKMVNKCIKNLKSSNQSSTPLPTIRSMLKETEALDFSVLKSVLMLLSAEKEGSKQRSWSLLSKFAHTKRVHSEVEQETAAEALCSLNIHRSRKGMDNITLKQLKSAEMSIQELDEGLEALFRSLVKTRVSLLNVLSN
;
A
#
# COMPACT_ATOMS: atom_id res chain seq x y z
N MET A 1 -7.66 -2.66 -5.90
CA MET A 1 -6.90 -2.35 -4.66
C MET A 1 -7.81 -1.48 -3.81
N ASN A 2 -8.35 -1.97 -2.68
CA ASN A 2 -9.37 -1.23 -1.93
C ASN A 2 -8.93 -1.03 -0.47
N LEU A 3 -8.22 0.07 -0.22
CA LEU A 3 -7.76 0.47 1.12
C LEU A 3 -8.92 0.86 2.03
N ALA A 4 -10.01 1.42 1.47
CA ALA A 4 -11.20 1.77 2.23
C ALA A 4 -11.87 0.52 2.82
N SER A 5 -11.96 -0.58 2.06
CA SER A 5 -12.49 -1.84 2.58
C SER A 5 -11.62 -2.44 3.69
N LEU A 6 -10.29 -2.31 3.62
CA LEU A 6 -9.43 -2.76 4.72
C LEU A 6 -9.61 -1.89 5.96
N ARG A 7 -9.66 -0.57 5.80
CA ARG A 7 -9.98 0.35 6.92
C ARG A 7 -11.30 -0.04 7.58
N ASP A 8 -12.36 -0.27 6.81
CA ASP A 8 -13.68 -0.63 7.34
C ASP A 8 -13.65 -1.99 8.04
N LEU A 9 -12.89 -2.95 7.51
CA LEU A 9 -12.64 -4.24 8.14
C LEU A 9 -11.94 -4.08 9.49
N HIS A 10 -10.89 -3.26 9.58
CA HIS A 10 -10.17 -2.97 10.82
C HIS A 10 -11.02 -2.22 11.84
N GLU A 11 -11.90 -1.31 11.41
CA GLU A 11 -12.88 -0.69 12.31
C GLU A 11 -13.87 -1.72 12.85
N GLY A 12 -14.34 -2.65 12.01
CA GLY A 12 -15.16 -3.78 12.43
C GLY A 12 -14.46 -4.70 13.43
N ILE A 13 -13.19 -5.04 13.18
CA ILE A 13 -12.35 -5.82 14.09
C ILE A 13 -12.16 -5.09 15.42
N ASN A 14 -11.90 -3.79 15.38
CA ASN A 14 -11.77 -3.00 16.58
C ASN A 14 -13.06 -3.04 17.43
N ASN A 15 -14.23 -2.91 16.80
CA ASN A 15 -15.52 -3.02 17.49
C ASN A 15 -15.74 -4.43 18.07
N LEU A 16 -15.35 -5.47 17.33
CA LEU A 16 -15.41 -6.86 17.80
C LEU A 16 -14.52 -7.07 19.03
N ILE A 17 -13.28 -6.58 19.02
CA ILE A 17 -12.33 -6.69 20.14
C ILE A 17 -12.88 -6.00 21.40
N GLN A 18 -13.70 -4.95 21.27
CA GLN A 18 -14.29 -4.26 22.41
C GLN A 18 -15.48 -5.00 23.04
N MET A 19 -15.98 -6.08 22.45
CA MET A 19 -17.08 -6.87 23.03
C MET A 19 -16.59 -7.69 24.24
N PRO A 20 -17.30 -7.69 25.39
CA PRO A 20 -16.84 -8.38 26.60
C PRO A 20 -16.54 -9.88 26.40
N SER A 21 -17.34 -10.58 25.60
CA SER A 21 -17.13 -12.01 25.29
C SER A 21 -15.85 -12.25 24.49
N VAL A 22 -15.51 -11.34 23.58
CA VAL A 22 -14.28 -11.41 22.77
C VAL A 22 -13.08 -11.04 23.64
N GLN A 23 -13.19 -10.00 24.48
CA GLN A 23 -12.16 -9.63 25.45
C GLN A 23 -11.85 -10.79 26.40
N GLN A 24 -12.89 -11.44 26.93
CA GLN A 24 -12.72 -12.61 27.79
C GLN A 24 -12.02 -13.76 27.06
N ALA A 25 -12.41 -14.05 25.81
CA ALA A 25 -11.77 -15.10 25.02
C ALA A 25 -10.29 -14.79 24.70
N ILE A 26 -9.95 -13.52 24.43
CA ILE A 26 -8.56 -13.09 24.21
C ILE A 26 -7.75 -13.17 25.52
N SER A 27 -8.33 -12.70 26.64
CA SER A 27 -7.68 -12.69 27.95
C SER A 27 -7.48 -14.11 28.51
N GLN A 28 -8.41 -15.03 28.23
CA GLN A 28 -8.23 -16.45 28.58
C GLN A 28 -7.07 -17.10 27.85
N GLY A 29 -6.72 -16.61 26.66
CA GLY A 29 -5.52 -17.05 25.93
C GLY A 29 -4.23 -16.37 26.39
N GLN A 30 -4.27 -15.50 27.40
CA GLN A 30 -3.08 -14.79 27.90
C GLN A 30 -2.07 -15.81 28.45
N GLY A 31 -0.84 -15.77 27.92
CA GLY A 31 0.20 -16.77 28.19
C GLY A 31 0.34 -17.85 27.11
N GLU A 32 -0.59 -17.92 26.15
CA GLU A 32 -0.43 -18.76 24.96
C GLU A 32 0.49 -18.11 23.92
N THR A 33 1.21 -18.93 23.16
CA THR A 33 2.18 -18.47 22.16
C THR A 33 1.54 -17.62 21.06
N TRP A 34 0.29 -17.92 20.69
CA TRP A 34 -0.40 -17.23 19.59
C TRP A 34 -0.73 -15.77 19.91
N VAL A 35 -0.87 -15.39 21.19
CA VAL A 35 -1.14 -14.01 21.60
C VAL A 35 0.06 -13.12 21.31
N ASN A 36 1.26 -13.59 21.66
CA ASN A 36 2.51 -12.89 21.34
C ASN A 36 2.73 -12.83 19.83
N GLU A 37 2.47 -13.92 19.10
CA GLU A 37 2.52 -13.92 17.63
C GLU A 37 1.58 -12.87 17.03
N LEU A 38 0.34 -12.79 17.52
CA LEU A 38 -0.64 -11.80 17.07
C LEU A 38 -0.16 -10.36 17.33
N LEU A 39 0.43 -10.10 18.49
CA LEU A 39 1.00 -8.78 18.80
C LEU A 39 2.20 -8.46 17.91
N GLU A 40 3.12 -9.39 17.68
CA GLU A 40 4.25 -9.18 16.76
C GLU A 40 3.78 -8.95 15.31
N GLU A 41 2.80 -9.72 14.85
CA GLU A 41 2.23 -9.58 13.51
C GLU A 41 1.50 -8.25 13.32
N SER A 42 0.71 -7.82 14.29
CA SER A 42 0.06 -6.49 14.24
C SER A 42 1.08 -5.36 14.19
N LEU A 43 2.22 -5.48 14.87
CA LEU A 43 3.31 -4.49 14.79
C LEU A 43 3.92 -4.45 13.40
N ARG A 44 4.29 -5.63 12.87
CA ARG A 44 4.85 -5.76 11.52
C ARG A 44 3.92 -5.18 10.45
N LEU A 45 2.62 -5.29 10.66
CA LEU A 45 1.64 -4.74 9.75
C LEU A 45 1.57 -3.20 9.81
N VAL A 46 1.59 -2.62 11.01
CA VAL A 46 1.73 -1.17 11.21
C VAL A 46 3.01 -0.66 10.56
N ASP A 47 4.14 -1.33 10.78
CA ASP A 47 5.43 -0.96 10.20
C ASP A 47 5.42 -1.02 8.67
N LEU A 48 4.82 -2.07 8.08
CA LEU A 48 4.69 -2.20 6.64
C LEU A 48 3.79 -1.10 6.05
N CYS A 49 2.70 -0.76 6.72
CA CYS A 49 1.82 0.32 6.31
C CYS A 49 2.54 1.67 6.37
N GLY A 50 3.30 1.92 7.45
CA GLY A 50 4.16 3.10 7.58
C GLY A 50 5.20 3.19 6.45
N PHE A 51 5.92 2.10 6.19
CA PHE A 51 6.85 2.03 5.06
C PHE A 51 6.18 2.29 3.71
N SER A 52 4.94 1.79 3.51
CA SER A 52 4.18 2.03 2.28
C SER A 52 3.87 3.51 2.10
N ARG A 53 3.56 4.22 3.19
CA ARG A 53 3.37 5.68 3.17
C ARG A 53 4.65 6.41 2.82
N ASP A 54 5.79 6.05 3.41
CA ASP A 54 7.09 6.68 3.07
C ASP A 54 7.42 6.55 1.57
N VAL A 55 7.06 5.42 0.96
CA VAL A 55 7.22 5.16 -0.47
C VAL A 55 6.27 6.02 -1.32
N VAL A 56 5.04 6.23 -0.86
CA VAL A 56 4.06 7.13 -1.48
C VAL A 56 4.54 8.58 -1.39
N CYS A 57 4.96 9.05 -0.21
CA CYS A 57 5.52 10.39 -0.02
C CYS A 57 6.74 10.62 -0.92
N SER A 58 7.70 9.69 -0.93
CA SER A 58 8.87 9.80 -1.82
C SER A 58 8.48 9.82 -3.31
N THR A 59 7.39 9.15 -3.67
CA THR A 59 6.87 9.17 -5.03
C THR A 59 6.25 10.51 -5.37
N MET A 60 5.43 11.05 -4.46
CA MET A 60 4.82 12.37 -4.58
C MET A 60 5.88 13.46 -4.77
N GLU A 61 6.88 13.49 -3.89
CA GLU A 61 7.99 14.46 -3.96
C GLU A 61 8.69 14.41 -5.32
N SER A 62 8.98 13.20 -5.83
CA SER A 62 9.63 13.06 -7.14
C SER A 62 8.79 13.62 -8.29
N ILE A 63 7.45 13.48 -8.22
CA ILE A 63 6.53 14.05 -9.23
C ILE A 63 6.53 15.57 -9.13
N GLN A 64 6.37 16.12 -7.92
CA GLN A 64 6.31 17.56 -7.67
C GLN A 64 7.62 18.28 -8.04
N ASP A 65 8.77 17.64 -7.81
CA ASP A 65 10.08 18.14 -8.24
C ASP A 65 10.15 18.25 -9.77
N LEU A 66 9.74 17.20 -10.47
CA LEU A 66 9.73 17.18 -11.94
C LEU A 66 8.76 18.23 -12.52
N GLU A 67 7.57 18.38 -11.94
CA GLU A 67 6.63 19.42 -12.31
C GLU A 67 7.20 20.82 -12.11
N SER A 68 7.84 21.04 -10.97
CA SER A 68 8.45 22.32 -10.61
C SER A 68 9.58 22.70 -11.58
N SER A 69 10.40 21.72 -11.99
CA SER A 69 11.40 21.89 -13.04
C SER A 69 10.79 22.30 -14.38
N ILE A 70 9.76 21.59 -14.85
CA ILE A 70 9.10 21.91 -16.14
C ILE A 70 8.54 23.33 -16.10
N ARG A 71 7.86 23.71 -15.00
CA ARG A 71 7.27 25.04 -14.83
C ARG A 71 8.32 26.16 -14.83
N ARG A 72 9.47 25.94 -14.19
CA ARG A 72 10.58 26.92 -14.14
C ARG A 72 11.21 27.16 -15.50
N ASN A 73 11.33 26.12 -16.33
CA ASN A 73 11.99 26.19 -17.63
C ASN A 73 11.15 26.89 -18.73
N ARG A 74 9.95 27.41 -18.39
CA ARG A 74 8.99 28.04 -19.33
C ARG A 74 8.65 27.19 -20.57
N GLY A 75 8.94 25.90 -20.53
CA GLY A 75 8.66 24.94 -21.59
C GLY A 75 7.46 24.06 -21.27
N GLU A 76 6.99 23.30 -22.27
CA GLU A 76 5.91 22.31 -22.08
C GLU A 76 6.43 20.94 -21.61
N LYS A 77 7.76 20.73 -21.59
CA LYS A 77 8.40 19.42 -21.42
C LYS A 77 9.62 19.48 -20.50
N ALA A 78 9.93 18.34 -19.87
CA ALA A 78 11.10 18.18 -19.01
C ALA A 78 12.41 18.16 -19.81
N THR A 79 13.49 18.70 -19.23
CA THR A 79 14.83 18.55 -19.80
C THR A 79 15.37 17.14 -19.56
N GLY A 80 16.44 16.77 -20.27
CA GLY A 80 17.11 15.50 -20.04
C GLY A 80 17.67 15.35 -18.62
N GLU A 81 18.08 16.46 -17.99
CA GLU A 81 18.59 16.46 -16.61
C GLU A 81 17.46 16.26 -15.58
N ASP A 82 16.32 16.92 -15.77
CA ASP A 82 15.12 16.74 -14.94
C ASP A 82 14.66 15.27 -14.97
N ILE A 83 14.60 14.69 -16.18
CA ILE A 83 14.26 13.28 -16.40
C ILE A 83 15.26 12.36 -15.68
N ASN A 84 16.56 12.65 -15.76
CA ASN A 84 17.58 11.83 -15.10
C ASN A 84 17.45 11.86 -13.56
N THR A 85 17.19 13.04 -12.99
CA THR A 85 16.98 13.22 -11.54
C THR A 85 15.77 12.43 -11.07
N TYR A 86 14.65 12.56 -11.77
CA TYR A 86 13.44 11.79 -11.50
C TYR A 86 13.68 10.27 -11.57
N VAL A 87 14.33 9.80 -12.64
CA VAL A 87 14.67 8.37 -12.81
C VAL A 87 15.57 7.87 -11.68
N ALA A 88 16.51 8.68 -11.20
CA ALA A 88 17.37 8.32 -10.08
C ALA A 88 16.55 8.12 -8.79
N SER A 89 15.61 9.02 -8.50
CA SER A 89 14.66 8.90 -7.38
C SER A 89 13.81 7.63 -7.49
N ARG A 90 13.25 7.34 -8.67
CA ARG A 90 12.48 6.10 -8.91
C ARG A 90 13.32 4.86 -8.67
N LYS A 91 14.59 4.83 -9.10
CA LYS A 91 15.52 3.71 -8.84
C LYS A 91 15.78 3.52 -7.35
N LYS A 92 15.92 4.61 -6.58
CA LYS A 92 16.11 4.54 -5.13
C LYS A 92 14.88 3.91 -4.45
N ILE A 93 13.69 4.40 -4.77
CA ILE A 93 12.42 3.86 -4.27
C ILE A 93 12.31 2.37 -4.56
N ASN A 94 12.58 1.98 -5.80
CA ASN A 94 12.51 0.59 -6.23
C ASN A 94 13.46 -0.34 -5.45
N LYS A 95 14.70 0.11 -5.19
CA LYS A 95 15.64 -0.63 -4.34
C LYS A 95 15.11 -0.82 -2.92
N MET A 96 14.51 0.22 -2.33
CA MET A 96 13.94 0.15 -0.98
C MET A 96 12.77 -0.83 -0.93
N VAL A 97 11.84 -0.73 -1.87
CA VAL A 97 10.68 -1.64 -1.94
C VAL A 97 11.12 -3.07 -2.16
N ASN A 98 12.01 -3.34 -3.12
CA ASN A 98 12.51 -4.68 -3.37
C ASN A 98 13.22 -5.29 -2.15
N LYS A 99 13.91 -4.48 -1.34
CA LYS A 99 14.49 -4.93 -0.07
C LYS A 99 13.40 -5.31 0.94
N CYS A 100 12.38 -4.47 1.11
CA CYS A 100 11.24 -4.74 1.99
C CYS A 100 10.50 -6.03 1.58
N ILE A 101 10.17 -6.19 0.29
CA ILE A 101 9.46 -7.37 -0.23
C ILE A 101 10.26 -8.66 -0.06
N LYS A 102 11.60 -8.61 -0.15
CA LYS A 102 12.45 -9.78 0.12
C LYS A 102 12.39 -10.19 1.60
N ASN A 103 12.38 -9.23 2.51
CA ASN A 103 12.33 -9.48 3.95
C ASN A 103 10.95 -10.01 4.41
N LEU A 104 9.88 -9.72 3.67
CA LEU A 104 8.52 -10.17 3.99
C LEU A 104 8.28 -11.69 3.82
N LYS A 105 9.14 -12.41 3.09
CA LYS A 105 8.89 -13.82 2.71
C LYS A 105 9.11 -14.86 3.82
N SER A 106 9.45 -14.45 5.04
CA SER A 106 9.91 -15.37 6.10
C SER A 106 8.90 -15.69 7.21
N SER A 107 7.59 -15.48 7.03
CA SER A 107 6.61 -15.83 8.08
C SER A 107 6.23 -17.31 8.02
N ASN A 108 6.62 -18.06 9.06
CA ASN A 108 6.31 -19.49 9.22
C ASN A 108 4.81 -19.71 9.45
N GLN A 109 4.23 -20.67 8.73
CA GLN A 109 2.90 -21.17 9.05
C GLN A 109 3.00 -22.12 10.24
N SER A 110 2.70 -21.63 11.45
CA SER A 110 2.41 -22.52 12.57
C SER A 110 1.11 -23.27 12.28
N SER A 111 1.16 -24.59 12.36
CA SER A 111 0.06 -25.54 12.11
C SER A 111 -0.80 -25.82 13.36
N THR A 112 -0.64 -25.00 14.40
CA THR A 112 -1.37 -25.17 15.66
C THR A 112 -2.85 -24.81 15.47
N PRO A 113 -3.79 -25.57 16.07
CA PRO A 113 -5.19 -25.19 16.15
C PRO A 113 -5.30 -23.80 16.80
N LEU A 114 -5.92 -22.84 16.10
CA LEU A 114 -6.09 -21.47 16.59
C LEU A 114 -7.55 -21.27 17.04
N PRO A 115 -7.78 -20.50 18.11
CA PRO A 115 -9.13 -20.02 18.44
C PRO A 115 -9.76 -19.30 17.24
N THR A 116 -11.09 -19.36 17.11
CA THR A 116 -11.83 -18.75 15.98
C THR A 116 -11.50 -17.27 15.78
N ILE A 117 -11.35 -16.51 16.86
CA ILE A 117 -10.97 -15.09 16.81
C ILE A 117 -9.59 -14.93 16.15
N ARG A 118 -8.63 -15.79 16.52
CA ARG A 118 -7.28 -15.75 15.98
C ARG A 118 -7.22 -16.19 14.52
N SER A 119 -8.01 -17.19 14.09
CA SER A 119 -8.08 -17.57 12.68
C SER A 119 -8.61 -16.42 11.80
N MET A 120 -9.66 -15.72 12.24
CA MET A 120 -10.21 -14.56 11.53
C MET A 120 -9.21 -13.40 11.43
N LEU A 121 -8.49 -13.10 12.52
CA LEU A 121 -7.45 -12.06 12.52
C LEU A 121 -6.29 -12.41 11.57
N LYS A 122 -5.88 -13.68 11.51
CA LYS A 122 -4.82 -14.16 10.62
C LYS A 122 -5.21 -14.07 9.14
N GLU A 123 -6.47 -14.36 8.81
CA GLU A 123 -6.99 -14.16 7.45
C GLU A 123 -6.99 -12.68 7.06
N THR A 124 -7.40 -11.80 7.97
CA THR A 124 -7.37 -10.35 7.76
C THR A 124 -5.95 -9.85 7.53
N GLU A 125 -5.01 -10.27 8.37
CA GLU A 125 -3.60 -9.94 8.25
C GLU A 125 -3.03 -10.33 6.87
N ALA A 126 -3.36 -11.53 6.38
CA ALA A 126 -2.94 -11.97 5.05
C ALA A 126 -3.49 -11.08 3.92
N LEU A 127 -4.73 -10.60 4.06
CA LEU A 127 -5.32 -9.62 3.14
C LEU A 127 -4.57 -8.28 3.20
N ASP A 128 -4.28 -7.78 4.40
CA ASP A 128 -3.57 -6.52 4.58
C ASP A 128 -2.17 -6.58 3.96
N PHE A 129 -1.38 -7.63 4.26
CA PHE A 129 -0.06 -7.84 3.65
C PHE A 129 -0.14 -7.90 2.12
N SER A 130 -1.14 -8.61 1.58
CA SER A 130 -1.34 -8.73 0.14
C SER A 130 -1.62 -7.37 -0.51
N VAL A 131 -2.49 -6.56 0.09
CA VAL A 131 -2.85 -5.23 -0.42
C VAL A 131 -1.67 -4.27 -0.30
N LEU A 132 -1.02 -4.18 0.87
CA LEU A 132 0.15 -3.30 1.06
C LEU A 132 1.30 -3.69 0.12
N LYS A 133 1.56 -4.99 -0.05
CA LYS A 133 2.53 -5.46 -1.04
C LYS A 133 2.15 -5.05 -2.47
N SER A 134 0.87 -5.08 -2.81
CA SER A 134 0.38 -4.65 -4.13
C SER A 134 0.56 -3.15 -4.33
N VAL A 135 0.29 -2.33 -3.31
CA VAL A 135 0.58 -0.88 -3.30
C VAL A 135 2.06 -0.63 -3.57
N LEU A 136 2.93 -1.30 -2.82
CA LEU A 136 4.38 -1.18 -2.96
C LEU A 136 4.85 -1.57 -4.37
N MET A 137 4.34 -2.67 -4.91
CA MET A 137 4.65 -3.13 -6.28
C MET A 137 4.10 -2.21 -7.36
N LEU A 138 2.96 -1.54 -7.13
CA LEU A 138 2.42 -0.54 -8.03
C LEU A 138 3.37 0.67 -8.14
N LEU A 139 3.97 1.07 -7.02
CA LEU A 139 4.92 2.19 -6.96
C LEU A 139 6.34 1.77 -7.37
N SER A 140 6.73 0.52 -7.16
CA SER A 140 8.05 -0.01 -7.55
C SER A 140 7.95 -0.89 -8.80
N ALA A 141 8.44 -0.41 -9.92
CA ALA A 141 8.56 -1.25 -11.11
C ALA A 141 10.02 -1.39 -11.52
N GLU A 142 10.54 -2.62 -11.56
CA GLU A 142 11.84 -2.94 -12.17
C GLU A 142 11.78 -3.98 -13.29
N LYS A 143 12.75 -3.81 -14.18
CA LYS A 143 13.27 -4.62 -15.29
C LYS A 143 12.32 -5.07 -16.40
N GLU A 144 12.54 -4.38 -17.51
CA GLU A 144 12.46 -4.83 -18.89
C GLU A 144 12.94 -6.27 -19.08
N GLY A 145 12.03 -7.23 -18.85
CA GLY A 145 12.28 -8.66 -19.05
C GLY A 145 11.04 -9.56 -18.84
N SER A 146 10.08 -9.16 -18.01
CA SER A 146 8.85 -9.94 -17.75
C SER A 146 7.59 -9.06 -17.73
N LYS A 147 7.38 -8.29 -18.81
CA LYS A 147 6.60 -7.05 -18.81
C LYS A 147 5.06 -7.11 -18.71
N GLN A 148 4.37 -8.26 -18.69
CA GLN A 148 2.90 -8.24 -18.86
C GLN A 148 2.06 -9.02 -17.84
N ARG A 149 2.63 -9.98 -17.10
CA ARG A 149 1.84 -10.82 -16.17
C ARG A 149 1.54 -10.17 -14.81
N SER A 150 2.36 -9.24 -14.34
CA SER A 150 2.13 -8.60 -13.03
C SER A 150 0.97 -7.59 -13.06
N TRP A 151 0.80 -6.91 -14.19
CA TRP A 151 -0.17 -5.82 -14.34
C TRP A 151 -1.57 -6.34 -14.69
N SER A 152 -1.67 -7.42 -15.47
CA SER A 152 -2.95 -8.10 -15.76
C SER A 152 -3.57 -8.80 -14.55
N LEU A 153 -2.81 -8.99 -13.47
CA LEU A 153 -3.32 -9.47 -12.19
C LEU A 153 -3.91 -8.33 -11.35
N LEU A 154 -3.38 -7.11 -11.45
CA LEU A 154 -3.86 -5.95 -10.71
C LEU A 154 -5.14 -5.33 -11.32
N SER A 155 -5.33 -5.45 -12.64
CA SER A 155 -6.57 -5.02 -13.31
C SER A 155 -7.81 -5.83 -12.88
N LYS A 156 -7.62 -7.09 -12.48
CA LYS A 156 -8.72 -7.94 -11.95
C LYS A 156 -9.27 -7.48 -10.60
N PHE A 157 -8.50 -6.71 -9.84
CA PHE A 157 -8.91 -6.17 -8.53
C PHE A 157 -9.50 -4.75 -8.61
N ALA A 158 -9.71 -4.22 -9.81
CA ALA A 158 -10.29 -2.90 -10.06
C ALA A 158 -11.74 -2.97 -10.56
N HIS A 159 -12.27 -4.16 -10.87
CA HIS A 159 -13.65 -4.34 -11.33
C HIS A 159 -14.62 -4.63 -10.18
N THR A 160 -14.71 -3.75 -9.19
CA THR A 160 -15.92 -3.69 -8.35
C THR A 160 -16.88 -2.70 -8.98
N LYS A 161 -17.73 -3.25 -9.86
CA LYS A 161 -18.81 -2.59 -10.58
C LYS A 161 -19.76 -1.90 -9.58
N ARG A 162 -19.67 -0.57 -9.43
CA ARG A 162 -20.78 0.22 -8.88
C ARG A 162 -21.64 0.67 -10.05
N VAL A 163 -22.88 0.18 -10.08
CA VAL A 163 -23.85 0.45 -11.14
C VAL A 163 -24.19 1.94 -11.14
N HIS A 164 -24.21 2.52 -12.35
CA HIS A 164 -24.64 3.87 -12.74
C HIS A 164 -23.71 5.06 -12.43
N SER A 165 -22.85 5.41 -13.40
CA SER A 165 -22.94 6.65 -14.18
C SER A 165 -21.90 6.62 -15.31
N GLU A 166 -22.29 7.14 -16.47
CA GLU A 166 -21.53 7.17 -17.73
C GLU A 166 -20.52 8.32 -17.69
N VAL A 167 -19.38 8.11 -17.05
CA VAL A 167 -18.14 8.87 -17.24
C VAL A 167 -17.03 7.83 -17.20
N GLU A 168 -16.21 7.75 -18.25
CA GLU A 168 -15.00 6.92 -18.26
C GLU A 168 -14.04 7.43 -17.17
N GLN A 169 -14.21 6.91 -15.96
CA GLN A 169 -13.32 7.14 -14.84
C GLN A 169 -12.11 6.24 -15.06
N GLU A 170 -11.04 6.78 -15.65
CA GLU A 170 -9.73 6.11 -15.67
C GLU A 170 -9.42 5.68 -14.24
N THR A 171 -9.23 4.37 -14.04
CA THR A 171 -8.94 3.85 -12.70
C THR A 171 -7.59 4.39 -12.24
N ALA A 172 -7.38 4.60 -10.93
CA ALA A 172 -6.07 5.01 -10.39
C ALA A 172 -4.93 4.07 -10.87
N ALA A 173 -5.25 2.78 -11.10
CA ALA A 173 -4.33 1.82 -11.70
C ALA A 173 -4.01 2.13 -13.17
N GLU A 174 -4.98 2.52 -14.00
CA GLU A 174 -4.79 2.94 -15.39
C GLU A 174 -4.10 4.29 -15.49
N ALA A 175 -4.42 5.27 -14.63
CA ALA A 175 -3.72 6.54 -14.54
C ALA A 175 -2.23 6.31 -14.17
N LEU A 176 -1.95 5.54 -13.11
CA LEU A 176 -0.59 5.15 -12.70
C LEU A 176 0.15 4.27 -13.73
N CYS A 177 -0.59 3.45 -14.51
CA CYS A 177 -0.02 2.65 -15.60
C CYS A 177 0.28 3.49 -16.86
N SER A 178 -0.60 4.42 -17.23
CA SER A 178 -0.47 5.30 -18.40
C SER A 178 0.75 6.21 -18.32
N LEU A 179 1.17 6.50 -17.09
CA LEU A 179 2.28 7.38 -16.79
C LEU A 179 3.64 6.89 -17.27
N ASN A 180 3.82 5.59 -17.56
CA ASN A 180 5.11 5.05 -18.03
C ASN A 180 6.33 5.53 -17.20
N ILE A 181 6.10 5.97 -15.95
CA ILE A 181 7.08 6.53 -15.01
C ILE A 181 8.21 5.53 -14.69
N HIS A 182 8.05 4.29 -15.13
CA HIS A 182 8.70 3.13 -14.60
C HIS A 182 9.80 2.49 -15.46
N ARG A 183 10.27 3.02 -16.61
CA ARG A 183 11.17 2.17 -17.43
C ARG A 183 12.52 2.68 -17.91
N SER A 184 12.72 3.92 -18.30
CA SER A 184 14.02 4.35 -18.84
C SER A 184 13.92 5.83 -19.20
N ARG A 185 15.05 6.50 -19.40
CA ARG A 185 15.08 7.76 -20.17
C ARG A 185 14.32 7.63 -21.50
N LYS A 186 14.33 6.43 -22.09
CA LYS A 186 13.63 6.09 -23.33
C LYS A 186 12.11 6.13 -23.13
N GLY A 187 11.45 7.12 -23.74
CA GLY A 187 9.99 7.31 -23.68
C GLY A 187 9.50 8.39 -22.71
N MET A 188 10.42 9.16 -22.10
CA MET A 188 10.11 10.29 -21.22
C MET A 188 10.16 11.66 -21.91
N ASP A 189 10.57 11.70 -23.18
CA ASP A 189 10.76 12.92 -23.97
C ASP A 189 9.44 13.67 -24.28
N ASN A 190 8.30 13.11 -23.89
CA ASN A 190 6.96 13.67 -24.07
C ASN A 190 6.12 13.77 -22.79
N ILE A 191 6.72 13.60 -21.59
CA ILE A 191 5.96 13.81 -20.34
C ILE A 191 5.47 15.26 -20.29
N THR A 192 4.16 15.40 -20.12
CA THR A 192 3.48 16.68 -20.00
C THR A 192 3.12 16.97 -18.53
N LEU A 193 2.98 18.25 -18.19
CA LEU A 193 2.45 18.66 -16.88
C LEU A 193 1.06 18.07 -16.58
N LYS A 194 0.23 17.88 -17.61
CA LYS A 194 -1.11 17.27 -17.43
C LYS A 194 -1.02 15.84 -16.91
N GLN A 195 -0.07 15.05 -17.44
CA GLN A 195 0.14 13.67 -17.00
C GLN A 195 0.65 13.65 -15.55
N LEU A 196 1.63 14.50 -15.22
CA LEU A 196 2.17 14.58 -13.86
C LEU A 196 1.10 14.96 -12.82
N LYS A 197 0.21 15.91 -13.15
CA LYS A 197 -0.90 16.27 -12.27
C LYS A 197 -1.90 15.13 -12.05
N SER A 198 -2.18 14.35 -13.09
CA SER A 198 -3.02 13.15 -12.97
C SER A 198 -2.35 12.10 -12.06
N ALA A 199 -1.03 11.96 -12.15
CA ALA A 199 -0.22 11.14 -11.26
C ALA A 199 -0.34 11.61 -9.81
N GLU A 200 -0.14 12.90 -9.59
CA GLU A 200 -0.18 13.53 -8.27
C GLU A 200 -1.51 13.25 -7.58
N MET A 201 -2.64 13.47 -8.27
CA MET A 201 -3.97 13.16 -7.73
C MET A 201 -4.13 11.68 -7.37
N SER A 202 -3.66 10.76 -8.23
CA SER A 202 -3.75 9.32 -7.96
C SER A 202 -2.88 8.89 -6.77
N ILE A 203 -1.71 9.50 -6.61
CA ILE A 203 -0.81 9.26 -5.47
C ILE A 203 -1.39 9.88 -4.19
N GLN A 204 -2.11 11.00 -4.29
CA GLN A 204 -2.77 11.66 -3.16
C GLN A 204 -3.90 10.79 -2.61
N GLU A 205 -4.76 10.25 -3.48
CA GLU A 205 -5.81 9.31 -3.07
C GLU A 205 -5.23 8.07 -2.38
N LEU A 206 -4.07 7.60 -2.85
CA LEU A 206 -3.36 6.49 -2.27
C LEU A 206 -2.80 6.83 -0.88
N ASP A 207 -2.21 8.02 -0.71
CA ASP A 207 -1.70 8.50 0.58
C ASP A 207 -2.82 8.60 1.62
N GLU A 208 -3.95 9.21 1.25
CA GLU A 208 -5.12 9.36 2.11
C GLU A 208 -5.69 8.00 2.53
N GLY A 209 -5.78 7.06 1.58
CA GLY A 209 -6.22 5.70 1.85
C GLY A 209 -5.29 4.95 2.81
N LEU A 210 -3.97 5.10 2.64
CA LEU A 210 -2.97 4.48 3.52
C LEU A 210 -2.94 5.12 4.90
N GLU A 211 -3.08 6.45 5.01
CA GLU A 211 -3.17 7.15 6.29
C GLU A 211 -4.38 6.67 7.09
N ALA A 212 -5.53 6.54 6.43
CA ALA A 212 -6.75 6.03 7.08
C ALA A 212 -6.56 4.58 7.56
N LEU A 213 -5.96 3.73 6.72
CA LEU A 213 -5.64 2.35 7.10
C LEU A 213 -4.64 2.32 8.26
N PHE A 214 -3.56 3.09 8.21
CA PHE A 214 -2.54 3.17 9.26
C PHE A 214 -3.15 3.51 10.61
N ARG A 215 -4.03 4.53 10.66
CA ARG A 215 -4.76 4.89 11.88
C ARG A 215 -5.62 3.75 12.40
N SER A 216 -6.34 3.05 11.52
CA SER A 216 -7.15 1.89 11.93
C SER A 216 -6.29 0.73 12.45
N LEU A 217 -5.13 0.46 11.85
CA LEU A 217 -4.21 -0.58 12.29
C LEU A 217 -3.62 -0.27 13.67
N VAL A 218 -3.19 0.97 13.89
CA VAL A 218 -2.71 1.44 15.20
C VAL A 218 -3.81 1.31 16.24
N LYS A 219 -5.04 1.71 15.91
CA LYS A 219 -6.20 1.59 16.80
C LYS A 219 -6.48 0.12 17.16
N THR A 220 -6.50 -0.79 16.19
CA THR A 220 -6.66 -2.23 16.41
C THR A 220 -5.56 -2.78 17.33
N ARG A 221 -4.30 -2.41 17.09
CA ARG A 221 -3.18 -2.80 17.95
C ARG A 221 -3.34 -2.31 19.39
N VAL A 222 -3.72 -1.04 19.58
CA VAL A 222 -3.98 -0.47 20.91
C VAL A 222 -5.11 -1.21 21.61
N SER A 223 -6.20 -1.52 20.90
CA SER A 223 -7.30 -2.30 21.46
C SER A 223 -6.87 -3.70 21.90
N LEU A 224 -6.04 -4.40 21.11
CA LEU A 224 -5.46 -5.69 21.51
C LEU A 224 -4.59 -5.57 22.77
N LEU A 225 -3.70 -4.58 22.82
CA LEU A 225 -2.82 -4.35 23.96
C LEU A 225 -3.62 -4.04 25.23
N ASN A 226 -4.66 -3.21 25.14
CA ASN A 226 -5.50 -2.85 26.27
C ASN A 226 -6.26 -4.05 26.84
N VAL A 227 -6.71 -4.98 25.99
CA VAL A 227 -7.37 -6.21 26.44
C VAL A 227 -6.38 -7.13 27.16
N LEU A 228 -5.13 -7.17 26.70
CA LEU A 228 -4.09 -8.05 27.25
C LEU A 228 -3.35 -7.44 28.45
N SER A 229 -3.56 -6.16 28.76
CA SER A 229 -2.95 -5.48 29.90
C SER A 229 -3.88 -5.36 31.11
N ASN A 230 -5.18 -5.62 30.93
CA ASN A 230 -6.21 -5.59 31.98
C ASN A 230 -6.52 -6.99 32.49
#